data_AF-A0A498C1C4-F1
#
_entry.id   AF-A0A498C1C4-F1
#
_cell.length_a   1.000
_cell.length_b   1.000
_cell.length_c   1.000
_cell.angle_alpha   90.00
_cell.angle_beta   90.00
_cell.angle_gamma   90.00
#
_symmetry.space_group_name_H-M   'P 1'
#
loop_
_entity.id
_entity.type
_entity.pdbx_description
1 polymer ?
#
loop_
_entity_poly.entity_id
_entity_poly.type
_entity_poly.pdbx_seq_one_letter_code
_entity_poly.pdbx_strand_id
1 'polypeptide(L)'
;MSTLTTVEFRPLTIPASVDADDAADFIGMTLARNEIYREIAGDDDDAMTPEQLLPHYQSNPDEIRLIWVVVDAGRIVGRIGVDLPLEGESKNAYWIVELLRSHHGRGIGTAAYALVEDAARAHGRTVLQSWAEHPDAPGTRLEAPTGFGSVPEDRAARFYARHGYTLEQVERKSALDLTASRDAVDRILDSATAAAAGYHVVQWVAPTPDEYLEGYAWAKSRMSTDVPTAAMEFDEETWDAERLKRHDQRYLDGGQTALVTVAVEDATGTVVAFNELVIGRDLTAATHQEDTLVLKEHRGHRLGQLVKTAGLARWRSIAPDSPRVITYNAEENRPMLDINEAIGFVPVSYSGAWKKTID
;
A
#
# COMPACT_ATOMS: atom_id res chain seq x y z
N MET A 1 -6.43 -36.01 -9.11
CA MET A 1 -5.17 -35.33 -8.77
C MET A 1 -4.43 -35.05 -10.07
N SER A 2 -4.55 -33.84 -10.61
CA SER A 2 -3.69 -33.41 -11.72
C SER A 2 -2.35 -33.09 -11.10
N THR A 3 -1.32 -33.91 -11.35
CA THR A 3 0.04 -33.59 -10.94
C THR A 3 0.45 -32.28 -11.61
N LEU A 4 0.94 -31.32 -10.83
CA LEU A 4 1.46 -30.02 -11.29
C LEU A 4 2.81 -30.18 -12.03
N THR A 5 2.96 -31.23 -12.84
CA THR A 5 4.25 -31.72 -13.38
C THR A 5 4.99 -30.73 -14.28
N THR A 6 4.41 -29.57 -14.61
CA THR A 6 5.02 -28.52 -15.42
C THR A 6 5.21 -27.19 -14.69
N VAL A 7 4.72 -27.06 -13.46
CA VAL A 7 4.76 -25.81 -12.69
C VAL A 7 5.87 -25.88 -11.64
N GLU A 8 6.76 -24.91 -11.68
CA GLU A 8 7.87 -24.73 -10.74
C GLU A 8 7.63 -23.50 -9.86
N PHE A 9 7.91 -23.63 -8.57
CA PHE A 9 8.03 -22.49 -7.66
C PHE A 9 9.51 -22.25 -7.40
N ARG A 10 10.07 -21.19 -7.98
CA ARG A 10 11.50 -20.89 -7.90
C ARG A 10 11.73 -19.67 -7.01
N PRO A 11 12.61 -19.74 -5.98
CA PRO A 11 13.00 -18.56 -5.23
C PRO A 11 13.54 -17.48 -6.16
N LEU A 12 13.10 -16.23 -5.97
CA LEU A 12 13.52 -15.11 -6.78
C LEU A 12 14.81 -14.52 -6.22
N THR A 13 15.87 -14.50 -7.02
CA THR A 13 17.05 -13.69 -6.74
C THR A 13 16.73 -12.23 -7.04
N ILE A 14 16.92 -11.35 -6.06
CA ILE A 14 16.78 -9.91 -6.25
C ILE A 14 18.10 -9.38 -6.81
N PRO A 15 18.12 -8.81 -8.03
CA PRO A 15 19.35 -8.35 -8.65
C PRO A 15 19.83 -7.05 -8.00
N ALA A 16 21.12 -6.75 -8.13
CA ALA A 16 21.68 -5.47 -7.65
C ALA A 16 21.22 -4.28 -8.52
N SER A 17 20.87 -4.53 -9.78
CA SER A 17 20.35 -3.55 -10.75
C SER A 17 19.50 -4.27 -11.78
N VAL A 18 18.58 -3.57 -12.44
CA VAL A 18 17.81 -4.12 -13.57
C VAL A 18 18.68 -4.47 -14.79
N ASP A 19 19.88 -3.90 -14.88
CA ASP A 19 20.84 -4.15 -15.97
C ASP A 19 21.76 -5.35 -15.68
N ALA A 20 21.63 -5.99 -14.51
CA ALA A 20 22.47 -7.12 -14.13
C ALA A 20 22.09 -8.40 -14.91
N ASP A 21 23.08 -9.27 -15.14
CA ASP A 21 22.90 -10.53 -15.88
C ASP A 21 21.84 -11.47 -15.25
N ASP A 22 21.59 -11.33 -13.95
CA ASP A 22 20.62 -12.11 -13.18
C ASP A 22 19.24 -11.43 -13.02
N ALA A 23 19.00 -10.28 -13.65
CA ALA A 23 17.76 -9.51 -13.49
C ALA A 23 16.53 -10.09 -14.24
N ALA A 24 16.73 -11.06 -15.11
CA ALA A 24 15.68 -11.56 -16.02
C ALA A 24 14.42 -12.05 -15.30
N ASP A 25 14.57 -12.81 -14.21
CA ASP A 25 13.43 -13.31 -13.43
C ASP A 25 12.72 -12.17 -12.68
N PHE A 26 13.45 -11.17 -12.19
CA PHE A 26 12.85 -10.01 -11.51
C PHE A 26 12.04 -9.15 -12.48
N ILE A 27 12.57 -8.91 -13.68
CA ILE A 27 11.87 -8.21 -14.75
C ILE A 27 10.62 -9.00 -15.16
N GLY A 28 10.76 -10.31 -15.40
CA GLY A 28 9.62 -11.17 -15.76
C GLY A 28 8.54 -11.22 -14.69
N MET A 29 8.92 -11.25 -13.40
CA MET A 29 8.02 -11.17 -12.26
C MET A 29 7.26 -9.84 -12.24
N THR A 30 7.97 -8.72 -12.47
CA THR A 30 7.37 -7.38 -12.50
C THR A 30 6.34 -7.26 -13.62
N LEU A 31 6.65 -7.78 -14.82
CA LEU A 31 5.71 -7.79 -15.94
C LEU A 31 4.47 -8.65 -15.64
N ALA A 32 4.66 -9.83 -15.03
CA ALA A 32 3.55 -10.68 -14.62
C ALA A 32 2.68 -10.01 -13.54
N ARG A 33 3.28 -9.36 -12.54
CA ARG A 33 2.58 -8.56 -11.51
C ARG A 33 1.68 -7.51 -12.16
N ASN A 34 2.23 -6.68 -13.04
CA ASN A 34 1.47 -5.59 -13.66
C ASN A 34 0.30 -6.11 -14.49
N GLU A 35 0.49 -7.21 -15.24
CA GLU A 35 -0.61 -7.84 -15.97
C GLU A 35 -1.69 -8.40 -15.03
N ILE A 36 -1.30 -9.00 -13.89
CA ILE A 36 -2.27 -9.48 -12.89
C ILE A 36 -3.08 -8.31 -12.32
N TYR A 37 -2.44 -7.18 -12.05
CA TYR A 37 -3.13 -6.00 -11.50
C TYR A 37 -4.09 -5.41 -12.54
N ARG A 38 -3.66 -5.33 -13.80
CA ARG A 38 -4.54 -4.95 -14.92
C ARG A 38 -5.71 -5.92 -15.11
N GLU A 39 -5.48 -7.23 -14.97
CA GLU A 39 -6.56 -8.22 -15.01
C GLU A 39 -7.56 -8.03 -13.87
N ILE A 40 -7.16 -7.49 -12.71
CA ILE A 40 -8.04 -7.25 -11.56
C ILE A 40 -8.76 -5.91 -11.70
N ALA A 41 -8.02 -4.82 -11.79
CA ALA A 41 -8.54 -3.45 -11.77
C ALA A 41 -9.10 -2.98 -13.12
N GLY A 42 -8.59 -3.52 -14.24
CA GLY A 42 -8.96 -3.09 -15.58
C GLY A 42 -8.23 -1.84 -16.09
N ASP A 43 -7.23 -1.36 -15.36
CA ASP A 43 -6.36 -0.23 -15.69
C ASP A 43 -4.90 -0.51 -15.29
N ASP A 44 -4.03 0.48 -15.47
CA ASP A 44 -2.61 0.43 -15.12
C ASP A 44 -2.28 1.35 -13.94
N ASP A 45 -3.27 1.73 -13.11
CA ASP A 45 -3.07 2.73 -12.06
C ASP A 45 -2.04 2.27 -11.01
N ASP A 46 -1.86 0.96 -10.79
CA ASP A 46 -0.89 0.36 -9.85
C ASP A 46 0.35 -0.28 -10.53
N ALA A 47 0.53 -0.02 -11.84
CA ALA A 47 1.65 -0.58 -12.60
C ALA A 47 2.99 0.08 -12.21
N MET A 48 4.02 -0.75 -12.03
CA MET A 48 5.38 -0.27 -11.74
C MET A 48 6.40 -0.87 -12.69
N THR A 49 7.33 -0.06 -13.18
CA THR A 49 8.50 -0.51 -13.93
C THR A 49 9.44 -1.34 -13.03
N PRO A 50 10.27 -2.24 -13.59
CA PRO A 50 11.27 -2.97 -12.80
C PRO A 50 12.18 -2.05 -11.99
N GLU A 51 12.59 -0.90 -12.54
CA GLU A 51 13.46 0.04 -11.82
C GLU A 51 12.75 0.66 -10.63
N GLN A 52 11.46 0.99 -10.75
CA GLN A 52 10.67 1.52 -9.64
C GLN A 52 10.46 0.49 -8.54
N LEU A 53 10.26 -0.78 -8.92
CA LEU A 53 9.92 -1.83 -7.99
C LEU A 53 11.17 -2.36 -7.25
N LEU A 54 12.33 -2.39 -7.90
CA LEU A 54 13.56 -3.03 -7.39
C LEU A 54 13.99 -2.56 -5.98
N PRO A 55 14.03 -1.26 -5.66
CA PRO A 55 14.44 -0.78 -4.34
C PRO A 55 13.56 -1.31 -3.21
N HIS A 56 12.28 -1.58 -3.48
CA HIS A 56 11.36 -2.16 -2.50
C HIS A 56 11.64 -3.64 -2.24
N TYR A 57 12.37 -4.33 -3.11
CA TYR A 57 12.74 -5.74 -2.93
C TYR A 57 14.14 -5.94 -2.37
N GLN A 58 14.94 -4.87 -2.25
CA GLN A 58 16.26 -4.95 -1.67
C GLN A 58 16.20 -5.33 -0.18
N SER A 59 17.31 -5.86 0.33
CA SER A 59 17.40 -6.25 1.74
C SER A 59 17.06 -5.09 2.67
N ASN A 60 16.21 -5.36 3.65
CA ASN A 60 15.71 -4.41 4.61
C ASN A 60 16.07 -4.91 6.03
N PRO A 61 16.67 -4.09 6.91
CA PRO A 61 16.91 -4.49 8.31
C PRO A 61 15.64 -4.68 9.13
N ASP A 62 14.50 -4.11 8.69
CA ASP A 62 13.24 -4.09 9.43
C ASP A 62 12.33 -5.29 9.08
N GLU A 63 12.59 -6.02 7.99
CA GLU A 63 11.79 -7.19 7.58
C GLU A 63 12.61 -8.25 6.82
N ILE A 64 12.20 -9.51 6.91
CA ILE A 64 12.64 -10.56 5.98
C ILE A 64 11.59 -10.70 4.87
N ARG A 65 12.00 -10.53 3.62
CA ARG A 65 11.15 -10.71 2.43
C ARG A 65 11.58 -11.97 1.67
N LEU A 66 10.65 -12.90 1.51
CA LEU A 66 10.84 -14.15 0.78
C LEU A 66 9.93 -14.17 -0.45
N ILE A 67 10.51 -14.31 -1.64
CA ILE A 67 9.77 -14.22 -2.90
C ILE A 67 10.06 -15.44 -3.76
N TRP A 68 9.02 -15.93 -4.42
CA TRP A 68 9.13 -16.97 -5.45
C TRP A 68 8.40 -16.52 -6.71
N VAL A 69 8.96 -16.90 -7.86
CA VAL A 69 8.24 -16.84 -9.14
C VAL A 69 7.54 -18.17 -9.39
N VAL A 70 6.34 -18.09 -9.96
CA VAL A 70 5.60 -19.26 -10.44
C VAL A 70 5.89 -19.41 -11.92
N VAL A 71 6.54 -20.50 -12.32
CA VAL A 71 6.96 -20.74 -13.71
C VAL A 71 6.17 -21.89 -14.30
N ASP A 72 5.56 -21.70 -15.47
CA ASP A 72 4.90 -22.76 -16.24
C ASP A 72 5.46 -22.74 -17.67
N ALA A 73 6.01 -23.87 -18.11
CA ALA A 73 6.66 -24.01 -19.42
C ALA A 73 7.70 -22.91 -19.74
N GLY A 74 8.51 -22.53 -18.75
CA GLY A 74 9.57 -21.53 -18.89
C GLY A 74 9.11 -20.07 -18.85
N ARG A 75 7.82 -19.82 -18.64
CA ARG A 75 7.25 -18.47 -18.51
C ARG A 75 6.86 -18.18 -17.06
N ILE A 76 7.15 -16.98 -16.56
CA ILE A 76 6.66 -16.52 -15.26
C ILE A 76 5.17 -16.19 -15.41
N VAL A 77 4.35 -16.85 -14.58
CA VAL A 77 2.88 -16.78 -14.63
C VAL A 77 2.25 -16.24 -13.35
N GLY A 78 3.09 -15.86 -12.40
CA GLY A 78 2.67 -15.33 -11.11
C GLY A 78 3.82 -15.29 -10.12
N ARG A 79 3.50 -14.94 -8.88
CA ARG A 79 4.46 -14.78 -7.79
C ARG A 79 3.86 -15.14 -6.44
N ILE A 80 4.75 -15.43 -5.52
CA ILE A 80 4.48 -15.66 -4.10
C ILE A 80 5.39 -14.71 -3.34
N GLY A 81 4.86 -14.05 -2.33
CA GLY A 81 5.63 -13.21 -1.43
C GLY A 81 5.24 -13.46 0.00
N VAL A 82 6.22 -13.44 0.90
CA VAL A 82 6.04 -13.50 2.35
C VAL A 82 6.96 -12.46 2.98
N ASP A 83 6.36 -11.50 3.67
CA ASP A 83 7.04 -10.46 4.41
C ASP A 83 6.88 -10.73 5.90
N LEU A 84 8.01 -10.74 6.59
CA LEU A 84 8.16 -11.16 7.97
C LEU A 84 8.78 -9.99 8.75
N PRO A 85 7.95 -9.15 9.39
CA PRO A 85 8.43 -8.05 10.23
C PRO A 85 9.43 -8.54 11.28
N LEU A 86 10.45 -7.74 11.54
CA LEU A 86 11.50 -8.03 12.54
C LEU A 86 11.35 -7.19 13.81
N GLU A 87 10.30 -6.38 13.90
CA GLU A 87 9.92 -5.64 15.10
C GLU A 87 9.65 -6.60 16.28
N GLY A 88 10.44 -6.46 17.34
CA GLY A 88 10.25 -7.18 18.60
C GLY A 88 10.09 -8.70 18.45
N GLU A 89 9.03 -9.24 19.04
CA GLU A 89 8.65 -10.66 18.94
C GLU A 89 7.47 -10.85 17.97
N SER A 90 7.53 -10.19 16.80
CA SER A 90 6.45 -10.22 15.81
C SER A 90 5.95 -11.64 15.53
N LYS A 91 4.63 -11.79 15.47
CA LYS A 91 3.97 -13.05 15.11
C LYS A 91 3.45 -13.03 13.67
N ASN A 92 3.61 -11.90 12.99
CA ASN A 92 2.96 -11.60 11.73
C ASN A 92 3.76 -12.15 10.54
N ALA A 93 3.02 -12.62 9.54
CA ALA A 93 3.49 -12.87 8.19
C ALA A 93 2.49 -12.26 7.21
N TYR A 94 2.91 -11.27 6.44
CA TYR A 94 2.12 -10.72 5.35
C TYR A 94 2.44 -11.49 4.08
N TRP A 95 1.44 -11.83 3.27
CA TRP A 95 1.70 -12.67 2.11
C TRP A 95 0.83 -12.35 0.90
N ILE A 96 1.34 -12.72 -0.26
CA ILE A 96 0.63 -12.70 -1.54
C ILE A 96 0.80 -14.02 -2.28
N VAL A 97 -0.26 -14.45 -2.98
CA VAL A 97 -0.20 -15.47 -4.02
C VAL A 97 -0.99 -14.95 -5.21
N GLU A 98 -0.25 -14.49 -6.22
CA GLU A 98 -0.81 -13.82 -7.38
C GLU A 98 -0.49 -14.63 -8.63
N LEU A 99 -1.51 -14.87 -9.46
CA LEU A 99 -1.40 -15.66 -10.68
C LEU A 99 -2.14 -14.97 -11.81
N LEU A 100 -1.63 -15.05 -13.03
CA LEU A 100 -2.37 -14.66 -14.22
C LEU A 100 -3.69 -15.44 -14.31
N ARG A 101 -4.76 -14.79 -14.75
CA ARG A 101 -6.12 -15.32 -14.87
C ARG A 101 -6.15 -16.59 -15.71
N SER A 102 -5.33 -16.66 -16.76
CA SER A 102 -5.16 -17.84 -17.61
C SER A 102 -4.64 -19.09 -16.87
N HIS A 103 -4.10 -18.94 -15.66
CA HIS A 103 -3.52 -20.02 -14.84
C HIS A 103 -4.37 -20.35 -13.60
N HIS A 104 -5.53 -19.71 -13.48
CA HIS A 104 -6.48 -19.97 -12.39
C HIS A 104 -7.16 -21.34 -12.55
N GLY A 105 -7.71 -21.88 -11.46
CA GLY A 105 -8.48 -23.13 -11.47
C GLY A 105 -7.66 -24.42 -11.63
N ARG A 106 -6.33 -24.32 -11.75
CA ARG A 106 -5.40 -25.45 -11.98
C ARG A 106 -4.79 -26.05 -10.70
N GLY A 107 -5.18 -25.56 -9.52
CA GLY A 107 -4.61 -25.97 -8.23
C GLY A 107 -3.26 -25.31 -7.87
N ILE A 108 -2.68 -24.51 -8.77
CA ILE A 108 -1.40 -23.81 -8.58
C ILE A 108 -1.43 -22.94 -7.31
N GLY A 109 -2.45 -22.12 -7.13
CA GLY A 109 -2.55 -21.23 -5.96
C GLY A 109 -2.55 -21.97 -4.63
N THR A 110 -3.19 -23.13 -4.54
CA THR A 110 -3.17 -23.96 -3.32
C THR A 110 -1.78 -24.54 -3.06
N ALA A 111 -1.07 -24.98 -4.11
CA ALA A 111 0.30 -25.46 -3.96
C ALA A 111 1.28 -24.33 -3.60
N ALA A 112 1.09 -23.14 -4.18
CA ALA A 112 1.84 -21.94 -3.86
C ALA A 112 1.62 -21.51 -2.40
N TYR A 113 0.38 -21.55 -1.92
CA TYR A 113 0.05 -21.18 -0.55
C TYR A 113 0.67 -22.11 0.50
N ALA A 114 0.97 -23.37 0.18
CA ALA A 114 1.72 -24.23 1.08
C ALA A 114 3.12 -23.65 1.41
N LEU A 115 3.78 -23.00 0.45
CA LEU A 115 5.07 -22.32 0.68
C LEU A 115 4.94 -21.14 1.65
N VAL A 116 3.80 -20.44 1.62
CA VAL A 116 3.52 -19.35 2.56
C VAL A 116 3.46 -19.89 3.99
N GLU A 117 2.70 -20.96 4.23
CA GLU A 117 2.61 -21.53 5.57
C GLU A 117 3.93 -22.15 6.04
N ASP A 118 4.66 -22.82 5.15
CA ASP A 118 5.96 -23.38 5.47
C ASP A 118 6.96 -22.28 5.84
N ALA A 119 6.97 -21.18 5.09
CA ALA A 119 7.81 -20.02 5.39
C ALA A 119 7.44 -19.36 6.72
N ALA A 120 6.14 -19.16 6.98
CA ALA A 120 5.65 -18.61 8.24
C ALA A 120 6.08 -19.48 9.44
N ARG A 121 5.84 -20.80 9.38
CA ARG A 121 6.24 -21.75 10.44
C ARG A 121 7.75 -21.79 10.64
N ALA A 122 8.53 -21.80 9.56
CA ALA A 122 9.98 -21.80 9.63
C ALA A 122 10.55 -20.56 10.36
N HIS A 123 9.82 -19.45 10.35
CA HIS A 123 10.18 -18.20 11.04
C HIS A 123 9.37 -17.95 12.31
N GLY A 124 8.64 -18.96 12.82
CA GLY A 124 7.87 -18.87 14.06
C GLY A 124 6.68 -17.89 14.00
N ARG A 125 6.16 -17.60 12.81
CA ARG A 125 4.99 -16.71 12.64
C ARG A 125 3.71 -17.52 12.75
N THR A 126 2.77 -17.00 13.53
CA THR A 126 1.49 -17.66 13.83
C THR A 126 0.29 -16.88 13.30
N VAL A 127 0.48 -15.64 12.83
CA VAL A 127 -0.59 -14.79 12.31
C VAL A 127 -0.30 -14.45 10.85
N LEU A 128 -1.09 -15.02 9.94
CA LEU A 128 -0.94 -14.82 8.51
C LEU A 128 -2.00 -13.83 8.03
N GLN A 129 -1.56 -12.80 7.32
CA GLN A 129 -2.40 -11.69 6.89
C GLN A 129 -2.17 -11.36 5.42
N SER A 130 -3.22 -10.99 4.70
CA SER A 130 -3.15 -10.70 3.27
C SER A 130 -4.33 -9.86 2.82
N TRP A 131 -4.11 -9.05 1.80
CA TRP A 131 -5.12 -8.22 1.18
C TRP A 131 -5.38 -8.71 -0.24
N ALA A 132 -6.64 -8.68 -0.65
CA ALA A 132 -7.00 -8.89 -2.04
C ALA A 132 -8.05 -7.88 -2.47
N GLU A 133 -7.82 -7.27 -3.63
CA GLU A 133 -8.82 -6.46 -4.30
C GLU A 133 -9.93 -7.35 -4.87
N HIS A 134 -11.16 -6.95 -4.60
CA HIS A 134 -12.39 -7.59 -5.05
C HIS A 134 -13.18 -6.58 -5.90
N PRO A 135 -12.98 -6.58 -7.23
CA PRO A 135 -13.78 -5.76 -8.13
C PRO A 135 -15.28 -6.03 -7.91
N ASP A 136 -16.09 -4.97 -7.94
CA ASP A 136 -17.51 -5.12 -7.64
C ASP A 136 -18.19 -6.07 -8.65
N ALA A 137 -18.97 -7.00 -8.12
CA ALA A 137 -19.63 -8.03 -8.90
C ALA A 137 -20.97 -8.39 -8.25
N PRO A 138 -22.00 -8.74 -9.06
CA PRO A 138 -23.28 -9.18 -8.54
C PRO A 138 -23.14 -10.55 -7.85
N GLY A 139 -23.95 -10.79 -6.82
CA GLY A 139 -24.06 -12.08 -6.16
C GLY A 139 -23.99 -11.98 -4.64
N THR A 140 -23.70 -13.12 -4.00
CA THR A 140 -23.47 -13.19 -2.55
C THR A 140 -22.29 -12.31 -2.15
N ARG A 141 -22.43 -11.62 -1.02
CA ARG A 141 -21.38 -10.77 -0.44
C ARG A 141 -21.00 -11.27 0.94
N LEU A 142 -19.76 -11.02 1.32
CA LEU A 142 -19.22 -11.22 2.65
C LEU A 142 -19.10 -9.85 3.32
N GLU A 143 -19.87 -9.66 4.39
CA GLU A 143 -19.84 -8.44 5.19
C GLU A 143 -18.62 -8.46 6.13
N ALA A 144 -17.95 -7.32 6.28
CA ALA A 144 -16.89 -7.19 7.26
C ALA A 144 -17.46 -7.28 8.69
N PRO A 145 -16.77 -7.93 9.65
CA PRO A 145 -17.21 -7.99 11.04
C PRO A 145 -17.23 -6.61 11.72
N THR A 146 -16.55 -5.61 11.15
CA THR A 146 -16.59 -4.21 11.60
C THR A 146 -17.95 -3.55 11.40
N GLY A 147 -18.81 -4.13 10.54
CA GLY A 147 -20.07 -3.54 10.11
C GLY A 147 -19.93 -2.49 9.00
N PHE A 148 -18.74 -2.30 8.45
CA PHE A 148 -18.44 -1.36 7.38
C PHE A 148 -17.87 -2.08 6.16
N GLY A 149 -18.57 -1.97 5.03
CA GLY A 149 -18.15 -2.53 3.76
C GLY A 149 -18.40 -4.04 3.63
N SER A 150 -18.40 -4.48 2.38
CA SER A 150 -18.49 -5.89 2.03
C SER A 150 -17.78 -6.15 0.72
N VAL A 151 -17.36 -7.39 0.51
CA VAL A 151 -16.74 -7.84 -0.74
C VAL A 151 -17.59 -8.93 -1.38
N PRO A 152 -17.62 -9.04 -2.72
CA PRO A 152 -18.26 -10.19 -3.37
C PRO A 152 -17.61 -11.50 -2.94
N GLU A 153 -18.40 -12.57 -2.83
CA GLU A 153 -17.90 -13.94 -2.61
C GLU A 153 -17.29 -14.49 -3.91
N ASP A 154 -16.27 -13.81 -4.41
CA ASP A 154 -15.62 -14.08 -5.69
C ASP A 154 -14.58 -15.21 -5.60
N ARG A 155 -13.73 -15.33 -6.63
CA ARG A 155 -12.69 -16.36 -6.63
C ARG A 155 -11.66 -16.17 -5.51
N ALA A 156 -11.25 -14.94 -5.22
CA ALA A 156 -10.27 -14.65 -4.19
C ALA A 156 -10.86 -14.91 -2.80
N ALA A 157 -12.08 -14.45 -2.53
CA ALA A 157 -12.76 -14.67 -1.26
C ALA A 157 -12.94 -16.17 -0.96
N ARG A 158 -13.36 -16.96 -1.95
CA ARG A 158 -13.45 -18.42 -1.83
C ARG A 158 -12.09 -19.09 -1.64
N PHE A 159 -11.01 -18.51 -2.19
CA PHE A 159 -9.65 -19.01 -1.96
C PHE A 159 -9.23 -18.81 -0.51
N TYR A 160 -9.42 -17.61 0.05
CA TYR A 160 -9.14 -17.32 1.46
C TYR A 160 -9.95 -18.22 2.40
N ALA A 161 -11.27 -18.28 2.22
CA ALA A 161 -12.15 -19.12 3.04
C ALA A 161 -11.74 -20.60 3.01
N ARG A 162 -11.38 -21.13 1.82
CA ARG A 162 -10.92 -22.52 1.67
C ARG A 162 -9.62 -22.80 2.45
N HIS A 163 -8.75 -21.82 2.61
CA HIS A 163 -7.50 -21.97 3.36
C HIS A 163 -7.64 -21.56 4.83
N GLY A 164 -8.87 -21.31 5.30
CA GLY A 164 -9.16 -21.03 6.71
C GLY A 164 -8.96 -19.58 7.13
N TYR A 165 -8.95 -18.64 6.18
CA TYR A 165 -8.94 -17.22 6.49
C TYR A 165 -10.36 -16.70 6.73
N THR A 166 -10.45 -15.70 7.59
CA THR A 166 -11.63 -14.89 7.83
C THR A 166 -11.41 -13.48 7.30
N LEU A 167 -12.48 -12.88 6.76
CA LEU A 167 -12.49 -11.46 6.41
C LEU A 167 -12.57 -10.66 7.71
N GLU A 168 -11.62 -9.76 7.94
CA GLU A 168 -11.55 -8.97 9.17
C GLU A 168 -11.88 -7.49 8.94
N GLN A 169 -11.52 -6.97 7.78
CA GLN A 169 -11.71 -5.56 7.42
C GLN A 169 -11.95 -5.44 5.92
N VAL A 170 -12.63 -4.37 5.51
CA VAL A 170 -12.71 -3.97 4.10
C VAL A 170 -12.06 -2.60 3.96
N GLU A 171 -11.18 -2.48 2.99
CA GLU A 171 -10.59 -1.22 2.57
C GLU A 171 -11.23 -0.75 1.27
N ARG A 172 -11.36 0.56 1.11
CA ARG A 172 -11.90 1.20 -0.07
C ARG A 172 -10.79 1.86 -0.87
N LYS A 173 -10.60 1.42 -2.11
CA LYS A 173 -9.83 2.15 -3.13
C LYS A 173 -10.68 3.32 -3.63
N SER A 174 -10.16 4.53 -3.55
CA SER A 174 -10.82 5.73 -4.07
C SER A 174 -9.92 6.47 -5.05
N ALA A 175 -10.52 7.12 -6.05
CA ALA A 175 -9.82 7.95 -7.02
C ALA A 175 -10.34 9.39 -7.01
N LEU A 176 -9.43 10.35 -7.20
CA LEU A 176 -9.72 11.76 -7.38
C LEU A 176 -9.28 12.19 -8.77
N ASP A 177 -10.19 12.71 -9.59
CA ASP A 177 -9.82 13.39 -10.85
C ASP A 177 -9.10 14.71 -10.54
N LEU A 178 -7.83 14.83 -10.94
CA LEU A 178 -6.98 15.98 -10.60
C LEU A 178 -7.39 17.28 -11.31
N THR A 179 -8.07 17.18 -12.45
CA THR A 179 -8.51 18.35 -13.21
C THR A 179 -9.85 18.83 -12.70
N ALA A 180 -10.82 17.93 -12.52
CA ALA A 180 -12.17 18.26 -12.09
C ALA A 180 -12.23 18.73 -10.62
N SER A 181 -11.29 18.31 -9.78
CA SER A 181 -11.27 18.63 -8.35
C SER A 181 -10.62 19.97 -7.99
N ARG A 182 -10.04 20.71 -8.96
CA ARG A 182 -9.22 21.92 -8.69
C ARG A 182 -9.93 22.94 -7.79
N ASP A 183 -11.14 23.34 -8.16
CA ASP A 183 -11.88 24.34 -7.39
C ASP A 183 -12.31 23.83 -6.00
N ALA A 184 -12.57 22.53 -5.86
CA ALA A 184 -12.93 21.94 -4.56
C ALA A 184 -11.72 21.93 -3.62
N VAL A 185 -10.56 21.51 -4.13
CA VAL A 185 -9.29 21.53 -3.40
C VAL A 185 -8.96 22.95 -2.93
N ASP A 186 -9.09 23.97 -3.79
CA ASP A 186 -8.74 25.35 -3.43
C ASP A 186 -9.67 25.90 -2.34
N ARG A 187 -10.99 25.69 -2.48
CA ARG A 187 -11.96 26.12 -1.45
C ARG A 187 -11.73 25.44 -0.10
N ILE A 188 -11.41 24.14 -0.11
CA ILE A 188 -11.16 23.38 1.12
C ILE A 188 -9.84 23.80 1.74
N LEU A 189 -8.80 24.04 0.94
CA LEU A 189 -7.52 24.55 1.40
C LEU A 189 -7.69 25.89 2.13
N ASP A 190 -8.41 26.84 1.54
CA ASP A 190 -8.70 28.14 2.16
C ASP A 190 -9.41 27.98 3.51
N SER A 191 -10.44 27.12 3.55
CA SER A 191 -11.22 26.88 4.77
C SER A 191 -10.44 26.12 5.84
N ALA A 192 -9.61 25.15 5.46
CA ALA A 192 -8.76 24.40 6.37
C ALA A 192 -7.65 25.28 6.94
N THR A 193 -7.04 26.13 6.12
CA THR A 193 -6.03 27.12 6.54
C THR A 193 -6.59 28.07 7.58
N ALA A 194 -7.82 28.59 7.37
CA ALA A 194 -8.48 29.45 8.36
C ALA A 194 -8.79 28.75 9.69
N ALA A 195 -9.04 27.44 9.67
CA ALA A 195 -9.34 26.65 10.87
C ALA A 195 -8.09 26.18 11.63
N ALA A 196 -6.95 26.09 10.96
CA ALA A 196 -5.68 25.60 11.49
C ALA A 196 -4.83 26.71 12.15
N ALA A 197 -5.46 27.66 12.86
CA ALA A 197 -4.73 28.69 13.58
C ALA A 197 -3.76 28.07 14.61
N GLY A 198 -2.51 28.55 14.64
CA GLY A 198 -1.43 27.98 15.46
C GLY A 198 -0.66 26.85 14.78
N TYR A 199 -0.93 26.59 13.50
CA TYR A 199 -0.19 25.64 12.67
C TYR A 199 0.19 26.28 11.33
N HIS A 200 1.30 25.82 10.76
CA HIS A 200 1.68 26.16 9.40
C HIS A 200 2.06 24.91 8.59
N VAL A 201 1.96 25.01 7.27
CA VAL A 201 2.31 23.93 6.35
C VAL A 201 3.77 24.05 5.92
N VAL A 202 4.47 22.92 5.91
CA VAL A 202 5.79 22.77 5.29
C VAL A 202 5.74 21.64 4.26
N GLN A 203 6.44 21.81 3.14
CA GLN A 203 6.43 20.86 2.02
C GLN A 203 7.83 20.66 1.45
N TRP A 204 8.15 19.42 1.11
CA TRP A 204 9.37 19.07 0.38
C TRP A 204 9.11 17.90 -0.55
N VAL A 205 9.86 17.86 -1.65
CA VAL A 205 10.02 16.63 -2.44
C VAL A 205 11.18 15.89 -1.82
N ALA A 206 11.07 14.56 -1.65
CA ALA A 206 12.11 13.72 -1.08
C ALA A 206 13.50 14.06 -1.67
N PRO A 207 14.57 14.05 -0.84
CA PRO A 207 14.61 13.56 0.54
C PRO A 207 14.09 14.56 1.58
N THR A 208 13.74 14.04 2.76
CA THR A 208 13.32 14.83 3.93
C THR A 208 14.47 15.67 4.47
N PRO A 209 14.29 17.00 4.63
CA PRO A 209 15.30 17.87 5.23
C PRO A 209 15.65 17.47 6.66
N ASP A 210 16.92 17.63 7.05
CA ASP A 210 17.45 17.22 8.35
C ASP A 210 16.62 17.75 9.53
N GLU A 211 16.15 18.99 9.45
CA GLU A 211 15.36 19.66 10.49
C GLU A 211 13.97 19.04 10.73
N TYR A 212 13.45 18.26 9.78
CA TYR A 212 12.15 17.58 9.88
C TYR A 212 12.25 16.07 10.06
N LEU A 213 13.45 15.47 9.96
CA LEU A 213 13.62 14.01 10.01
C LEU A 213 13.04 13.40 11.29
N GLU A 214 13.41 13.92 12.46
CA GLU A 214 12.97 13.35 13.74
C GLU A 214 11.47 13.52 13.95
N GLY A 215 10.94 14.72 13.70
CA GLY A 215 9.51 15.01 13.85
C GLY A 215 8.65 14.20 12.89
N TYR A 216 9.09 14.08 11.63
CA TYR A 216 8.36 13.31 10.63
C TYR A 216 8.42 11.81 10.90
N ALA A 217 9.60 11.28 11.25
CA ALA A 217 9.75 9.87 11.64
C ALA A 217 8.85 9.54 12.83
N TRP A 218 8.84 10.39 13.86
CA TRP A 218 7.97 10.20 15.01
C TRP A 218 6.48 10.19 14.62
N ALA A 219 6.02 11.13 13.79
CA ALA A 219 4.65 11.12 13.30
C ALA A 219 4.31 9.83 12.52
N LYS A 220 5.23 9.34 11.67
CA LYS A 220 5.05 8.10 10.90
C LYS A 220 4.92 6.87 11.81
N SER A 221 5.66 6.80 12.92
CA SER A 221 5.56 5.72 13.92
C SER A 221 4.16 5.55 14.51
N ARG A 222 3.38 6.63 14.57
CA ARG A 222 2.05 6.62 15.19
C ARG A 222 1.00 5.92 14.34
N MET A 223 1.25 5.67 13.05
CA MET A 223 0.27 5.01 12.17
C MET A 223 -0.15 3.63 12.64
N SER A 224 0.77 2.84 13.19
CA SER A 224 0.50 1.50 13.73
C SER A 224 -0.51 1.51 14.90
N THR A 225 -0.73 2.67 15.52
CA THR A 225 -1.57 2.81 16.73
C THR A 225 -2.78 3.74 16.56
N ASP A 226 -2.74 4.67 15.61
CA ASP A 226 -3.73 5.74 15.46
C ASP A 226 -4.70 5.52 14.29
N VAL A 227 -4.45 4.52 13.44
CA VAL A 227 -5.29 4.10 12.30
C VAL A 227 -6.16 2.90 12.71
N PRO A 228 -7.45 2.82 12.31
CA PRO A 228 -8.28 1.64 12.58
C PRO A 228 -7.77 0.39 11.85
N THR A 229 -7.53 -0.70 12.59
CA THR A 229 -7.00 -1.97 12.05
C THR A 229 -7.96 -3.15 12.21
N ALA A 230 -9.17 -2.94 12.75
CA ALA A 230 -10.12 -4.01 13.07
C ALA A 230 -9.47 -5.16 13.86
N ALA A 231 -9.64 -6.40 13.41
CA ALA A 231 -8.97 -7.57 13.97
C ALA A 231 -7.64 -7.90 13.27
N MET A 232 -7.16 -7.05 12.36
CA MET A 232 -5.80 -7.16 11.82
C MET A 232 -4.78 -6.81 12.90
N GLU A 233 -3.62 -7.45 12.83
CA GLU A 233 -2.54 -7.34 13.80
C GLU A 233 -1.35 -6.67 13.14
N PHE A 234 -0.94 -5.52 13.68
CA PHE A 234 0.25 -4.81 13.23
C PHE A 234 1.18 -4.63 14.41
N ASP A 235 2.47 -4.85 14.17
CA ASP A 235 3.49 -4.57 15.17
C ASP A 235 3.65 -3.05 15.32
N GLU A 236 3.93 -2.58 16.54
CA GLU A 236 4.23 -1.17 16.76
C GLU A 236 5.59 -0.86 16.12
N GLU A 237 5.54 -0.17 14.98
CA GLU A 237 6.74 0.21 14.25
C GLU A 237 7.51 1.34 14.96
N THR A 238 8.80 1.14 15.16
CA THR A 238 9.70 2.22 15.56
C THR A 238 10.25 2.92 14.32
N TRP A 239 9.98 4.22 14.22
CA TRP A 239 10.55 5.07 13.17
C TRP A 239 11.55 6.05 13.77
N ASP A 240 12.80 5.94 13.32
CA ASP A 240 13.85 6.90 13.57
C ASP A 240 14.25 7.62 12.28
N ALA A 241 15.13 8.62 12.40
CA ALA A 241 15.62 9.40 11.27
C ALA A 241 16.33 8.52 10.22
N GLU A 242 17.00 7.44 10.62
CA GLU A 242 17.71 6.56 9.70
C GLU A 242 16.75 5.66 8.91
N ARG A 243 15.69 5.13 9.54
CA ARG A 243 14.60 4.41 8.85
C ARG A 243 13.88 5.33 7.88
N LEU A 244 13.65 6.58 8.26
CA LEU A 244 13.06 7.57 7.35
C LEU A 244 13.97 7.90 6.15
N LYS A 245 15.29 8.06 6.35
CA LYS A 245 16.23 8.21 5.23
C LYS A 245 16.22 7.00 4.29
N ARG A 246 16.18 5.77 4.83
CA ARG A 246 16.04 4.55 4.01
C ARG A 246 14.73 4.53 3.24
N HIS A 247 13.64 4.98 3.85
CA HIS A 247 12.34 5.11 3.20
C HIS A 247 12.39 6.10 2.02
N ASP A 248 12.94 7.29 2.22
CA ASP A 248 13.09 8.29 1.15
C ASP A 248 14.01 7.78 0.04
N GLN A 249 15.10 7.11 0.40
CA GLN A 249 16.06 6.57 -0.57
C GLN A 249 15.42 5.53 -1.49
N ARG A 250 14.45 4.72 -1.01
CA ARG A 250 13.72 3.76 -1.86
C ARG A 250 12.96 4.45 -3.01
N TYR A 251 12.32 5.59 -2.73
CA TYR A 251 11.65 6.36 -3.79
C TYR A 251 12.67 6.95 -4.77
N LEU A 252 13.78 7.50 -4.27
CA LEU A 252 14.83 8.09 -5.10
C LEU A 252 15.49 7.06 -6.01
N ASP A 253 15.86 5.89 -5.48
CA ASP A 253 16.47 4.79 -6.23
C ASP A 253 15.51 4.24 -7.30
N GLY A 254 14.20 4.29 -7.04
CA GLY A 254 13.16 3.89 -7.99
C GLY A 254 12.86 4.97 -9.05
N GLY A 255 13.51 6.13 -8.97
CA GLY A 255 13.22 7.30 -9.80
C GLY A 255 11.81 7.88 -9.57
N GLN A 256 11.22 7.63 -8.41
CA GLN A 256 9.90 8.13 -8.04
C GLN A 256 10.02 9.56 -7.48
N THR A 257 8.98 10.36 -7.71
CA THR A 257 8.81 11.67 -7.07
C THR A 257 7.85 11.51 -5.90
N ALA A 258 8.31 11.82 -4.68
CA ALA A 258 7.49 11.80 -3.47
C ALA A 258 7.41 13.21 -2.87
N LEU A 259 6.21 13.80 -2.83
CA LEU A 259 5.94 15.05 -2.11
C LEU A 259 5.41 14.71 -0.72
N VAL A 260 6.12 15.19 0.29
CA VAL A 260 5.67 15.18 1.68
C VAL A 260 5.11 16.56 2.01
N THR A 261 3.92 16.59 2.60
CA THR A 261 3.29 17.80 3.13
C THR A 261 2.99 17.59 4.59
N VAL A 262 3.54 18.44 5.46
CA VAL A 262 3.34 18.36 6.90
C VAL A 262 2.65 19.60 7.45
N ALA A 263 1.94 19.45 8.56
CA ALA A 263 1.53 20.56 9.42
C ALA A 263 2.44 20.58 10.66
N VAL A 264 2.95 21.76 10.98
CA VAL A 264 3.83 22.03 12.11
C VAL A 264 3.09 22.93 13.10
N GLU A 265 3.10 22.58 14.38
CA GLU A 265 2.55 23.44 15.44
C GLU A 265 3.49 24.61 15.72
N ASP A 266 2.99 25.85 15.66
CA ASP A 266 3.79 27.07 15.82
C ASP A 266 4.44 27.19 17.20
N ALA A 267 3.76 26.72 18.24
CA ALA A 267 4.20 26.87 19.62
C ALA A 267 5.41 25.98 19.96
N THR A 268 5.53 24.83 19.30
CA THR A 268 6.50 23.78 19.64
C THR A 268 7.46 23.44 18.50
N GLY A 269 7.11 23.78 17.26
CA GLY A 269 7.83 23.34 16.06
C GLY A 269 7.64 21.87 15.74
N THR A 270 6.69 21.18 16.38
CA THR A 270 6.48 19.73 16.20
C THR A 270 5.67 19.44 14.94
N VAL A 271 6.07 18.42 14.18
CA VAL A 271 5.28 17.86 13.07
C VAL A 271 4.11 17.07 13.65
N VAL A 272 2.88 17.48 13.31
CA VAL A 272 1.66 16.96 13.94
C VAL A 272 0.67 16.31 12.98
N ALA A 273 0.88 16.50 11.68
CA ALA A 273 0.14 15.83 10.63
C ALA A 273 1.00 15.75 9.38
N PHE A 274 0.74 14.76 8.53
CA PHE A 274 1.39 14.64 7.23
C PHE A 274 0.50 13.99 6.18
N ASN A 275 0.85 14.21 4.92
CA ASN A 275 0.31 13.56 3.74
C ASN A 275 1.43 13.34 2.71
N GLU A 276 1.43 12.17 2.07
CA GLU A 276 2.39 11.81 1.03
C GLU A 276 1.70 11.63 -0.32
N LEU A 277 2.29 12.21 -1.38
CA LEU A 277 1.91 11.95 -2.78
C LEU A 277 3.11 11.41 -3.53
N VAL A 278 2.94 10.29 -4.23
CA VAL A 278 4.01 9.59 -4.93
C VAL A 278 3.58 9.34 -6.37
N ILE A 279 4.49 9.56 -7.31
CA ILE A 279 4.34 9.15 -8.71
C ILE A 279 5.64 8.58 -9.23
N GLY A 280 5.53 7.68 -10.20
CA GLY A 280 6.67 7.16 -10.92
C GLY A 280 7.40 8.19 -11.79
N ARG A 281 8.46 7.76 -12.49
CA ARG A 281 9.16 8.52 -13.54
C ARG A 281 8.23 9.06 -14.63
N ASP A 282 7.18 8.32 -14.97
CA ASP A 282 6.14 8.79 -15.87
C ASP A 282 5.14 9.66 -15.11
N LEU A 283 5.30 10.98 -15.22
CA LEU A 283 4.46 11.97 -14.55
C LEU A 283 3.05 12.11 -15.18
N THR A 284 2.75 11.33 -16.22
CA THR A 284 1.41 11.24 -16.83
C THR A 284 0.58 10.07 -16.30
N ALA A 285 1.19 9.20 -15.49
CA ALA A 285 0.51 8.08 -14.84
C ALA A 285 -0.34 8.52 -13.64
N ALA A 286 -1.09 7.59 -13.04
CA ALA A 286 -1.81 7.83 -11.79
C ALA A 286 -0.83 8.18 -10.66
N THR A 287 -1.23 9.13 -9.82
CA THR A 287 -0.53 9.47 -8.58
C THR A 287 -1.07 8.59 -7.46
N HIS A 288 -0.22 8.11 -6.58
CA HIS A 288 -0.61 7.45 -5.34
C HIS A 288 -0.58 8.44 -4.19
N GLN A 289 -1.66 8.53 -3.44
CA GLN A 289 -1.60 9.11 -2.11
C GLN A 289 -1.43 7.98 -1.12
N GLU A 290 -0.23 7.94 -0.56
CA GLU A 290 0.15 7.00 0.48
C GLU A 290 -0.43 7.48 1.82
N ASP A 291 0.39 7.47 2.85
CA ASP A 291 -0.03 7.71 4.21
C ASP A 291 -0.55 9.14 4.44
N THR A 292 -1.59 9.23 5.27
CA THR A 292 -2.08 10.49 5.82
C THR A 292 -2.43 10.29 7.28
N LEU A 293 -1.78 11.05 8.16
CA LEU A 293 -2.03 10.98 9.59
C LEU A 293 -2.19 12.36 10.20
N VAL A 294 -3.07 12.44 11.21
CA VAL A 294 -3.10 13.54 12.18
C VAL A 294 -2.97 12.91 13.56
N LEU A 295 -1.95 13.34 14.30
CA LEU A 295 -1.74 12.91 15.69
C LEU A 295 -2.99 13.17 16.51
N LYS A 296 -3.34 12.21 17.36
CA LYS A 296 -4.58 12.22 18.14
C LYS A 296 -4.77 13.53 18.93
N GLU A 297 -3.71 14.06 19.51
CA GLU A 297 -3.68 15.26 20.35
C GLU A 297 -4.00 16.55 19.56
N HIS A 298 -3.80 16.54 18.23
CA HIS A 298 -3.98 17.68 17.34
C HIS A 298 -5.21 17.55 16.40
N ARG A 299 -6.07 16.55 16.65
CA ARG A 299 -7.33 16.39 15.91
C ARG A 299 -8.32 17.50 16.27
N GLY A 300 -9.25 17.80 15.35
CA GLY A 300 -10.26 18.85 15.52
C GLY A 300 -9.90 20.21 14.88
N HIS A 301 -8.68 20.36 14.36
CA HIS A 301 -8.20 21.60 13.71
C HIS A 301 -8.20 21.53 12.17
N ARG A 302 -8.91 20.56 11.58
CA ARG A 302 -8.95 20.29 10.13
C ARG A 302 -7.58 20.02 9.47
N LEU A 303 -6.57 19.63 10.27
CA LEU A 303 -5.20 19.40 9.76
C LEU A 303 -5.14 18.34 8.65
N GLY A 304 -5.98 17.29 8.72
CA GLY A 304 -6.05 16.29 7.65
C GLY A 304 -6.52 16.88 6.32
N GLN A 305 -7.51 17.78 6.34
CA GLN A 305 -7.91 18.52 5.12
C GLN A 305 -6.80 19.44 4.65
N LEU A 306 -6.14 20.14 5.58
CA LEU A 306 -5.06 21.08 5.29
C LEU A 306 -3.91 20.40 4.55
N VAL A 307 -3.34 19.32 5.11
CA VAL A 307 -2.15 18.67 4.51
C VAL A 307 -2.48 18.01 3.17
N LYS A 308 -3.66 17.40 3.01
CA LYS A 308 -4.07 16.79 1.74
C LYS A 308 -4.29 17.84 0.66
N THR A 309 -5.03 18.90 0.96
CA THR A 309 -5.35 19.92 -0.05
C THR A 309 -4.16 20.81 -0.38
N ALA A 310 -3.29 21.11 0.58
CA ALA A 310 -2.01 21.77 0.31
C ALA A 310 -1.10 20.89 -0.55
N GLY A 311 -1.05 19.59 -0.28
CA GLY A 311 -0.35 18.60 -1.11
C GLY A 311 -0.87 18.59 -2.54
N LEU A 312 -2.18 18.41 -2.73
CA LEU A 312 -2.83 18.39 -4.04
C LEU A 312 -2.68 19.71 -4.81
N ALA A 313 -2.76 20.85 -4.13
CA ALA A 313 -2.55 22.16 -4.75
C ALA A 313 -1.11 22.31 -5.26
N ARG A 314 -0.11 21.91 -4.46
CA ARG A 314 1.30 21.91 -4.87
C ARG A 314 1.56 20.91 -6.00
N TRP A 315 0.91 19.75 -5.95
CA TRP A 315 1.10 18.65 -6.90
C TRP A 315 0.80 19.01 -8.36
N ARG A 316 -0.13 19.95 -8.60
CA ARG A 316 -0.44 20.49 -9.93
C ARG A 316 0.77 21.08 -10.66
N SER A 317 1.81 21.48 -9.93
CA SER A 317 3.06 21.99 -10.52
C SER A 317 4.13 20.92 -10.70
N ILE A 318 4.00 19.78 -10.02
CA ILE A 318 4.96 18.66 -10.04
C ILE A 318 4.57 17.65 -11.12
N ALA A 319 3.30 17.22 -11.12
CA ALA A 319 2.74 16.28 -12.09
C ALA A 319 1.45 16.85 -12.71
N PRO A 320 1.56 17.92 -13.53
CA PRO A 320 0.40 18.62 -14.10
C PRO A 320 -0.48 17.75 -14.99
N ASP A 321 0.11 16.73 -15.61
CA ASP A 321 -0.53 15.83 -16.58
C ASP A 321 -0.99 14.49 -15.96
N SER A 322 -0.79 14.29 -14.65
CA SER A 322 -1.33 13.13 -13.96
C SER A 322 -2.86 13.22 -13.94
N PRO A 323 -3.60 12.18 -14.38
CA PRO A 323 -5.04 12.26 -14.55
C PRO A 323 -5.79 12.18 -13.22
N ARG A 324 -5.24 11.46 -12.24
CA ARG A 324 -5.92 11.14 -10.98
C ARG A 324 -4.97 10.81 -9.85
N VAL A 325 -5.49 10.91 -8.63
CA VAL A 325 -4.86 10.40 -7.40
C VAL A 325 -5.64 9.21 -6.89
N ILE A 326 -4.97 8.09 -6.59
CA ILE A 326 -5.57 6.91 -5.96
C ILE A 326 -5.15 6.81 -4.49
N THR A 327 -6.03 6.27 -3.65
CA THR A 327 -5.75 6.06 -2.22
C THR A 327 -6.60 4.93 -1.66
N TYR A 328 -6.15 4.33 -0.56
CA TYR A 328 -6.82 3.23 0.12
C TYR A 328 -7.08 3.60 1.58
N ASN A 329 -8.26 3.29 2.09
CA ASN A 329 -8.60 3.52 3.49
C ASN A 329 -9.54 2.42 4.01
N ALA A 330 -9.36 1.99 5.25
CA ALA A 330 -10.32 1.13 5.94
C ALA A 330 -11.73 1.75 5.91
N GLU A 331 -12.75 0.95 5.61
CA GLU A 331 -14.10 1.46 5.37
C GLU A 331 -14.79 1.95 6.66
N GLU A 332 -14.32 1.52 7.82
CA GLU A 332 -14.71 2.07 9.12
C GLU A 332 -14.02 3.41 9.47
N ASN A 333 -12.99 3.84 8.72
CA ASN A 333 -12.27 5.09 8.98
C ASN A 333 -13.06 6.31 8.47
N ARG A 334 -14.26 6.50 9.02
CA ARG A 334 -15.20 7.54 8.62
C ARG A 334 -14.58 8.94 8.58
N PRO A 335 -13.76 9.38 9.57
CA PRO A 335 -13.12 10.69 9.51
C PRO A 335 -12.25 10.91 8.27
N MET A 336 -11.44 9.92 7.86
CA MET A 336 -10.60 10.05 6.67
C MET A 336 -11.42 9.98 5.38
N LEU A 337 -12.41 9.09 5.34
CA LEU A 337 -13.30 8.96 4.19
C LEU A 337 -14.13 10.24 3.97
N ASP A 338 -14.60 10.90 5.03
CA ASP A 338 -15.31 12.18 4.96
C ASP A 338 -14.42 13.30 4.39
N ILE A 339 -13.14 13.32 4.76
CA ILE A 339 -12.15 14.24 4.19
C ILE A 339 -12.00 13.98 2.70
N ASN A 340 -11.81 12.73 2.30
CA ASN A 340 -11.62 12.34 0.90
C ASN A 340 -12.84 12.68 0.04
N GLU A 341 -14.03 12.33 0.51
CA GLU A 341 -15.30 12.60 -0.19
C GLU A 341 -15.56 14.11 -0.33
N ALA A 342 -15.24 14.91 0.70
CA ALA A 342 -15.34 16.36 0.61
C ALA A 342 -14.40 16.94 -0.46
N ILE A 343 -13.19 16.40 -0.59
CA ILE A 343 -12.22 16.80 -1.62
C ILE A 343 -12.70 16.39 -3.04
N GLY A 344 -13.48 15.31 -3.13
CA GLY A 344 -14.05 14.80 -4.37
C GLY A 344 -13.56 13.40 -4.77
N PHE A 345 -12.90 12.67 -3.87
CA PHE A 345 -12.58 11.27 -4.12
C PHE A 345 -13.86 10.44 -4.23
N VAL A 346 -13.87 9.51 -5.18
CA VAL A 346 -14.98 8.57 -5.39
C VAL A 346 -14.48 7.13 -5.25
N PRO A 347 -15.30 6.21 -4.70
CA PRO A 347 -14.94 4.79 -4.63
C PRO A 347 -14.73 4.18 -6.01
N VAL A 348 -13.72 3.32 -6.14
CA VAL A 348 -13.39 2.58 -7.37
C VAL A 348 -13.57 1.07 -7.17
N SER A 349 -12.97 0.54 -6.11
CA SER A 349 -13.03 -0.87 -5.76
C SER A 349 -12.82 -1.06 -4.26
N TYR A 350 -12.93 -2.31 -3.81
CA TYR A 350 -12.79 -2.67 -2.40
C TYR A 350 -11.79 -3.81 -2.26
N SER A 351 -10.98 -3.76 -1.21
CA SER A 351 -10.04 -4.81 -0.84
C SER A 351 -10.47 -5.45 0.47
N GLY A 352 -10.46 -6.78 0.51
CA GLY A 352 -10.68 -7.53 1.75
C GLY A 352 -9.34 -7.72 2.46
N ALA A 353 -9.30 -7.42 3.75
CA ALA A 353 -8.21 -7.76 4.64
C ALA A 353 -8.53 -9.10 5.32
N TRP A 354 -7.68 -10.09 5.09
CA TRP A 354 -7.91 -11.48 5.45
C TRP A 354 -6.89 -11.94 6.48
N LYS A 355 -7.35 -12.60 7.55
CA LYS A 355 -6.49 -13.13 8.61
C LYS A 355 -6.69 -14.63 8.83
N LYS A 356 -5.60 -15.31 9.17
CA LYS A 356 -5.60 -16.69 9.67
C LYS A 356 -4.56 -16.83 10.79
N THR A 357 -4.93 -17.54 11.85
CA THR A 357 -3.96 -17.98 12.86
C THR A 357 -3.59 -19.44 12.61
N ILE A 358 -2.30 -19.77 12.75
CA ILE A 358 -1.76 -21.13 12.68
C ILE A 358 -1.05 -21.48 14.00
N ASP A 359 -0.98 -22.77 14.29
CA ASP A 359 -0.33 -23.33 15.48
C ASP A 359 1.21 -23.27 15.40
#